data_AF-A0AAV2JI79-F1
#
_entry.id   AF-A0AAV2JI79-F1
#
_cell.length_a   1.000
_cell.length_b   1.000
_cell.length_c   1.000
_cell.angle_alpha   90.00
_cell.angle_beta   90.00
_cell.angle_gamma   90.00
#
_symmetry.space_group_name_H-M   'P 1'
#
loop_
_entity.id
_entity.type
_entity.pdbx_description
1 polymer ?
#
loop_
_entity_poly.entity_id
_entity_poly.type
_entity_poly.pdbx_seq_one_letter_code
_entity_poly.pdbx_strand_id
1 'polypeptide(L)'
;MLTYLGIKVGAARKKYDVKYPTMYSDKDMVFNCIQRAHQNTLEVYPQWLVFQTIAALVYPVAGSILGAIWVTSRFSYAWGYYTGDPAKRMNGAYGYIGYLGNGAHFGRRIGGGADKRKLIIKVSFFRRRMSGFLDGIRCGDCECNVDWGERRNAIASVAAGVLFFTGWWIIIDAAVKYPSEGEMHHAYHTCGVIATLAFLMINAVSNGQVRGDSYSDGCIGQTGARVWLFIGFMLAFGSLIASMWILFGGFVVPKKQDVYPGIAIFFQNAFIFFGGLVFKFGRTEDLWQ
;
A
#
# COMPACT_ATOMS: atom_id res chain seq x y z
N MET A 1 16.58 -7.20 -10.08
CA MET A 1 16.19 -6.78 -11.45
C MET A 1 16.17 -5.26 -11.61
N LEU A 2 15.31 -4.52 -10.89
CA LEU A 2 15.17 -3.06 -11.05
C LEU A 2 16.47 -2.29 -10.84
N THR A 3 17.19 -2.57 -9.75
CA THR A 3 18.49 -1.95 -9.45
C THR A 3 19.52 -2.22 -10.55
N TYR A 4 19.54 -3.43 -11.11
CA TYR A 4 20.44 -3.78 -12.21
C TYR A 4 20.16 -2.96 -13.49
N LEU A 5 18.87 -2.81 -13.86
CA LEU A 5 18.47 -1.96 -14.98
C LEU A 5 18.83 -0.49 -14.72
N GLY A 6 18.61 0.00 -13.50
CA GLY A 6 18.97 1.37 -13.10
C GLY A 6 20.48 1.64 -13.16
N ILE A 7 21.30 0.70 -12.68
CA ILE A 7 22.78 0.79 -12.78
C ILE A 7 23.21 0.80 -14.26
N LYS A 8 22.58 -0.01 -15.12
CA LYS A 8 22.87 -0.01 -16.57
C LYS A 8 22.50 1.31 -17.23
N VAL A 9 21.39 1.94 -16.84
CA VAL A 9 21.04 3.31 -17.28
C VAL A 9 22.09 4.31 -16.82
N GLY A 10 22.51 4.27 -15.54
CA GLY A 10 23.54 5.17 -15.01
C GLY A 10 24.89 5.02 -15.72
N ALA A 11 25.32 3.77 -15.96
CA ALA A 11 26.52 3.47 -16.73
C ALA A 11 26.41 3.94 -18.18
N ALA A 12 25.23 3.78 -18.81
CA ALA A 12 24.98 4.28 -20.16
C ALA A 12 24.99 5.81 -20.23
N ARG A 13 24.44 6.52 -19.22
CA ARG A 13 24.50 7.98 -19.13
C ARG A 13 25.95 8.49 -19.16
N LYS A 14 26.83 7.83 -18.41
CA LYS A 14 28.27 8.15 -18.39
C LYS A 14 28.96 7.83 -19.72
N LYS A 15 28.55 6.75 -20.40
CA LYS A 15 29.13 6.33 -21.69
C LYS A 15 28.74 7.24 -22.86
N TYR A 16 27.51 7.75 -22.87
CA TYR A 16 26.95 8.59 -23.94
C TYR A 16 26.90 10.09 -23.57
N ASP A 17 27.58 10.49 -22.49
CA ASP A 17 27.66 11.87 -21.96
C ASP A 17 26.31 12.62 -21.87
N VAL A 18 25.26 11.90 -21.44
CA VAL A 18 23.92 12.49 -21.30
C VAL A 18 23.80 13.15 -19.92
N LYS A 19 24.02 14.46 -19.87
CA LYS A 19 23.87 15.27 -18.66
C LYS A 19 22.42 15.28 -18.15
N TYR A 20 22.27 15.32 -16.82
CA TYR A 20 20.99 15.65 -16.19
C TYR A 20 20.61 17.09 -16.56
N PRO A 21 19.32 17.42 -16.77
CA PRO A 21 18.10 16.62 -16.54
C PRO A 21 17.60 15.82 -17.77
N THR A 22 18.38 15.76 -18.85
CA THR A 22 17.91 15.21 -20.13
C THR A 22 17.63 13.70 -20.05
N MET A 23 16.41 13.29 -20.42
CA MET A 23 15.98 11.89 -20.35
C MET A 23 16.33 11.04 -21.56
N TYR A 24 16.26 11.62 -22.75
CA TYR A 24 16.53 10.96 -24.03
C TYR A 24 17.58 11.77 -24.80
N SER A 25 18.47 11.09 -25.51
CA SER A 25 19.46 11.72 -26.38
C SER A 25 18.99 11.64 -27.83
N ASP A 26 19.03 12.74 -28.57
CA ASP A 26 18.71 12.74 -30.00
C ASP A 26 19.81 12.10 -30.85
N LYS A 27 21.01 11.92 -30.27
CA LYS A 27 22.21 11.46 -30.98
C LYS A 27 22.40 9.94 -30.88
N ASP A 28 21.91 9.30 -29.82
CA ASP A 28 22.20 7.90 -29.52
C ASP A 28 20.93 7.09 -29.22
N MET A 29 20.43 6.39 -30.24
CA MET A 29 19.23 5.56 -30.11
C MET A 29 19.42 4.37 -29.14
N VAL A 30 20.66 3.90 -28.96
CA VAL A 30 21.00 2.82 -28.02
C VAL A 30 20.74 3.25 -26.57
N PHE A 31 21.08 4.49 -26.23
CA PHE A 31 20.80 5.04 -24.90
C PHE A 31 19.28 5.12 -24.64
N ASN A 32 18.52 5.60 -25.63
CA ASN A 32 17.06 5.70 -25.55
C ASN A 32 16.41 4.32 -25.36
N CYS A 33 16.96 3.29 -26.03
CA CYS A 33 16.53 1.90 -25.87
C CYS A 33 16.78 1.36 -24.46
N ILE A 34 17.96 1.60 -23.88
CA ILE A 34 18.30 1.20 -22.50
C ILE A 34 17.37 1.89 -21.49
N GLN A 35 17.14 3.18 -21.66
CA GLN A 35 16.28 3.99 -20.80
C GLN A 35 14.82 3.56 -20.89
N ARG A 36 14.29 3.33 -22.10
CA ARG A 36 12.91 2.87 -22.30
C ARG A 36 12.68 1.48 -21.73
N ALA A 37 13.65 0.57 -21.84
CA ALA A 37 13.54 -0.77 -21.27
C ALA A 37 13.40 -0.73 -19.73
N HIS A 38 14.14 0.16 -19.07
CA HIS A 38 14.02 0.38 -17.62
C HIS A 38 12.66 0.97 -17.26
N GLN A 39 12.23 2.03 -17.94
CA GLN A 39 10.94 2.70 -17.68
C GLN A 39 9.74 1.77 -17.92
N ASN A 40 9.71 1.00 -19.02
CA ASN A 40 8.64 0.04 -19.26
C ASN A 40 8.58 -1.04 -18.16
N THR A 41 9.73 -1.39 -17.59
CA THR A 41 9.76 -2.32 -16.46
C THR A 41 9.14 -1.67 -15.22
N LEU A 42 9.46 -0.41 -14.93
CA LEU A 42 8.86 0.35 -13.81
C LEU A 42 7.36 0.56 -13.96
N GLU A 43 6.87 0.81 -15.17
CA GLU A 43 5.42 1.00 -15.44
C GLU A 43 4.59 -0.24 -15.09
N VAL A 44 5.12 -1.44 -15.35
CA VAL A 44 4.39 -2.72 -15.19
C VAL A 44 4.69 -3.39 -13.85
N TYR A 45 5.79 -3.03 -13.19
CA TYR A 45 6.25 -3.69 -11.98
C TYR A 45 5.26 -3.62 -10.80
N PRO A 46 4.63 -2.47 -10.48
CA PRO A 46 3.62 -2.40 -9.42
C PRO A 46 2.42 -3.32 -9.68
N GLN A 47 1.94 -3.37 -10.93
CA GLN A 47 0.82 -4.24 -11.30
C GLN A 47 1.21 -5.73 -11.19
N TRP A 48 2.43 -6.08 -11.62
CA TRP A 48 2.95 -7.44 -11.45
C TRP A 48 3.08 -7.83 -9.97
N LEU A 49 3.58 -6.94 -9.10
CA LEU A 49 3.71 -7.20 -7.66
C LEU A 49 2.37 -7.54 -7.01
N VAL A 50 1.30 -6.82 -7.34
CA VAL A 50 -0.04 -7.09 -6.83
C VAL A 50 -0.50 -8.48 -7.25
N PHE A 51 -0.38 -8.82 -8.53
CA PHE A 51 -0.79 -10.14 -9.03
C PHE A 51 0.06 -11.27 -8.46
N GLN A 52 1.38 -11.07 -8.35
CA GLN A 52 2.32 -12.05 -7.81
C GLN A 52 2.06 -12.32 -6.33
N THR A 53 1.81 -11.29 -5.52
CA THR A 53 1.57 -11.43 -4.08
C THR A 53 0.28 -12.22 -3.83
N ILE A 54 -0.79 -11.90 -4.56
CA ILE A 54 -2.07 -12.60 -4.42
C ILE A 54 -1.96 -14.05 -4.92
N ALA A 55 -1.27 -14.27 -6.05
CA ALA A 55 -1.07 -15.62 -6.58
C ALA A 55 -0.20 -16.48 -5.65
N ALA A 56 0.87 -15.93 -5.07
CA ALA A 56 1.77 -16.65 -4.17
C ALA A 56 1.13 -17.01 -2.82
N LEU A 57 0.21 -16.19 -2.31
CA LEU A 57 -0.53 -16.50 -1.08
C LEU A 57 -1.49 -17.68 -1.24
N VAL A 58 -2.06 -17.86 -2.44
CA VAL A 58 -3.06 -18.90 -2.71
C VAL A 58 -2.43 -20.16 -3.32
N TYR A 59 -1.45 -19.99 -4.21
CA TYR A 59 -0.76 -21.06 -4.91
C TYR A 59 0.76 -20.83 -4.85
N PRO A 60 1.42 -21.13 -3.71
CA PRO A 60 2.82 -20.75 -3.48
C PRO A 60 3.79 -21.33 -4.50
N VAL A 61 3.59 -22.59 -4.91
CA VAL A 61 4.47 -23.26 -5.89
C VAL A 61 4.26 -22.71 -7.31
N ALA A 62 3.01 -22.60 -7.76
CA ALA A 62 2.71 -22.09 -9.10
C ALA A 62 3.07 -20.60 -9.23
N GLY A 63 2.77 -19.79 -8.21
CA GLY A 63 3.14 -18.38 -8.17
C GLY A 63 4.66 -18.17 -8.21
N SER A 64 5.44 -19.00 -7.53
CA SER A 64 6.91 -18.91 -7.55
C SER A 64 7.48 -19.20 -8.95
N ILE A 65 6.95 -20.21 -9.64
CA ILE A 65 7.37 -20.58 -11.01
C ILE A 65 7.00 -19.47 -12.01
N LEU A 66 5.75 -18.99 -11.97
CA LEU A 66 5.29 -17.90 -12.86
C LEU A 66 6.03 -16.59 -12.60
N GLY A 67 6.39 -16.32 -11.34
CA GLY A 67 7.21 -15.18 -10.96
C GLY A 67 8.63 -15.27 -11.54
N ALA A 68 9.28 -16.43 -11.44
CA ALA A 68 10.60 -16.66 -12.02
C ALA A 68 10.60 -16.51 -13.56
N ILE A 69 9.56 -17.03 -14.24
CA ILE A 69 9.37 -16.87 -15.68
C ILE A 69 9.26 -15.38 -16.05
N TRP A 70 8.52 -14.59 -15.26
CA TRP A 70 8.41 -13.16 -15.51
C TRP A 70 9.73 -12.42 -15.32
N VAL A 71 10.47 -12.69 -14.24
CA VAL A 71 11.78 -12.06 -13.99
C VAL A 71 12.79 -12.37 -15.10
N THR A 72 12.89 -13.64 -15.52
CA THR A 72 13.80 -14.03 -16.61
C THR A 72 13.41 -13.39 -17.94
N SER A 73 12.11 -13.27 -18.23
CA SER A 73 11.63 -12.58 -19.44
C SER A 73 12.04 -11.11 -19.51
N ARG A 74 12.08 -10.41 -18.37
CA ARG A 74 12.49 -9.01 -18.29
C ARG A 74 13.98 -8.83 -18.55
N PHE A 75 14.83 -9.78 -18.14
CA PHE A 75 16.23 -9.76 -18.51
C PHE A 75 16.43 -9.98 -20.02
N SER A 76 15.72 -10.95 -20.62
CA SER A 76 15.75 -11.18 -22.08
C SER A 76 15.20 -10.00 -22.89
N TYR A 77 14.16 -9.34 -22.39
CA TYR A 77 13.62 -8.10 -22.96
C TYR A 77 14.65 -6.97 -22.94
N ALA A 78 15.32 -6.77 -21.79
CA ALA A 78 16.32 -5.71 -21.62
C ALA A 78 17.56 -5.96 -22.49
N TRP A 79 18.07 -7.19 -22.53
CA TRP A 79 19.18 -7.55 -23.42
C TRP A 79 18.83 -7.38 -24.90
N GLY A 80 17.60 -7.69 -25.30
CA GLY A 80 17.09 -7.37 -26.65
C GLY A 80 17.18 -5.88 -26.96
N TYR A 81 16.69 -5.03 -26.04
CA TYR A 81 16.75 -3.57 -26.19
C TYR A 81 18.17 -3.00 -26.21
N TYR A 82 19.12 -3.62 -25.52
CA TYR A 82 20.51 -3.14 -25.46
C TYR A 82 21.26 -3.25 -26.79
N THR A 83 20.71 -3.99 -27.75
CA THR A 83 21.27 -4.10 -29.11
C THR A 83 21.00 -2.87 -29.99
N GLY A 84 20.22 -1.89 -29.52
CA GLY A 84 19.90 -0.66 -30.25
C GLY A 84 18.76 -0.76 -31.25
N ASP A 85 18.21 -1.97 -31.45
CA ASP A 85 17.05 -2.23 -32.30
C ASP A 85 15.78 -2.43 -31.44
N PRO A 86 14.77 -1.55 -31.55
CA PRO A 86 13.50 -1.68 -30.83
C PRO A 86 12.74 -2.98 -31.11
N ALA A 87 12.92 -3.63 -32.26
CA ALA A 87 12.19 -4.84 -32.64
C ALA A 87 12.61 -6.07 -31.83
N LYS A 88 13.88 -6.13 -31.38
CA LYS A 88 14.45 -7.27 -30.62
C LYS A 88 13.90 -7.42 -29.20
N ARG A 89 12.99 -6.53 -28.80
CA ARG A 89 12.18 -6.65 -27.58
C ARG A 89 11.32 -7.91 -27.54
N MET A 90 10.97 -8.47 -28.70
CA MET A 90 10.12 -9.66 -28.81
C MET A 90 10.75 -10.89 -28.15
N ASN A 91 12.07 -10.91 -27.95
CA ASN A 91 12.77 -11.97 -27.24
C ASN A 91 12.29 -12.14 -25.79
N GLY A 92 11.68 -11.11 -25.18
CA GLY A 92 11.09 -11.17 -23.84
C GLY A 92 9.58 -11.46 -23.81
N ALA A 93 8.93 -11.70 -24.96
CA ALA A 93 7.47 -11.85 -25.03
C ALA A 93 6.93 -13.06 -24.25
N TYR A 94 7.75 -14.08 -23.99
CA TYR A 94 7.36 -15.23 -23.15
C TYR A 94 7.02 -14.83 -21.70
N GLY A 95 7.41 -13.64 -21.26
CA GLY A 95 7.01 -13.05 -19.98
C GLY A 95 5.51 -12.82 -19.82
N TYR A 96 4.78 -12.68 -20.93
CA TYR A 96 3.32 -12.55 -20.90
C TYR A 96 2.66 -13.80 -20.33
N ILE A 97 3.29 -14.98 -20.43
CA ILE A 97 2.79 -16.23 -19.84
C ILE A 97 2.80 -16.14 -18.31
N GLY A 98 3.90 -15.66 -17.72
CA GLY A 98 3.99 -15.44 -16.27
C GLY A 98 3.03 -14.35 -15.78
N TYR A 99 2.93 -13.27 -16.55
CA TYR A 99 2.06 -12.13 -16.22
C TYR A 99 0.56 -12.45 -16.29
N LEU A 100 0.11 -13.03 -17.41
CA LEU A 100 -1.29 -13.41 -17.63
C LEU A 100 -1.66 -14.67 -16.84
N GLY A 101 -0.71 -15.57 -16.59
CA GLY A 101 -0.90 -16.72 -15.71
C GLY A 101 -1.24 -16.28 -14.28
N ASN A 102 -0.45 -15.37 -13.71
CA ASN A 102 -0.77 -14.77 -12.41
C ASN A 102 -2.11 -14.03 -12.43
N GLY A 103 -2.41 -13.29 -13.50
CA GLY A 103 -3.71 -12.65 -13.70
C GLY A 103 -4.90 -13.63 -13.81
N ALA A 104 -4.70 -14.81 -14.38
CA ALA A 104 -5.71 -15.85 -14.51
C ALA A 104 -5.95 -16.57 -13.18
N HIS A 105 -4.90 -16.78 -12.37
CA HIS A 105 -5.04 -17.27 -10.99
C HIS A 105 -5.80 -16.26 -10.12
N PHE A 106 -5.53 -14.97 -10.29
CA PHE A 106 -6.32 -13.88 -9.70
C PHE A 106 -7.78 -13.92 -10.18
N GLY A 107 -8.01 -14.06 -11.49
CA GLY A 107 -9.36 -14.14 -12.09
C GLY A 107 -10.18 -15.36 -11.67
N ARG A 108 -9.56 -16.54 -11.50
CA ARG A 108 -10.25 -17.77 -11.03
C ARG A 108 -10.79 -17.63 -9.62
N ARG A 109 -10.10 -16.89 -8.74
CA ARG A 109 -10.60 -16.64 -7.39
C ARG A 109 -11.76 -15.64 -7.36
N ILE A 110 -11.74 -14.65 -8.25
CA ILE A 110 -12.83 -13.67 -8.40
C ILE A 110 -14.04 -14.27 -9.16
N GLY A 111 -13.81 -15.27 -10.04
CA GLY A 111 -14.84 -15.95 -10.82
C GLY A 111 -15.57 -17.09 -10.09
N GLY A 112 -15.04 -17.57 -8.97
CA GLY A 112 -15.68 -18.55 -8.10
C GLY A 112 -16.61 -17.90 -7.08
N GLY A 113 -17.77 -17.41 -7.56
CA GLY A 113 -18.89 -16.99 -6.71
C GLY A 113 -18.93 -15.51 -6.32
N ALA A 114 -19.18 -14.62 -7.28
CA ALA A 114 -19.87 -13.35 -7.02
C ALA A 114 -20.36 -12.69 -8.31
N ASP A 115 -21.66 -12.42 -8.33
CA ASP A 115 -22.43 -11.57 -9.23
C ASP A 115 -21.62 -10.49 -10.01
N LYS A 116 -21.55 -10.66 -11.34
CA LYS A 116 -20.74 -9.89 -12.29
C LYS A 116 -21.08 -8.39 -12.38
N ARG A 117 -22.15 -7.91 -11.73
CA ARG A 117 -22.58 -6.50 -11.82
C ARG A 117 -21.97 -5.55 -10.77
N LYS A 118 -21.40 -6.05 -9.67
CA LYS A 118 -20.86 -5.18 -8.59
C LYS A 118 -19.38 -4.83 -8.72
N LEU A 119 -18.61 -5.49 -9.59
CA LEU A 119 -17.16 -5.30 -9.67
C LEU A 119 -16.74 -4.15 -10.60
N ILE A 120 -17.52 -3.85 -11.64
CA ILE A 120 -17.22 -2.78 -12.61
C ILE A 120 -17.31 -1.38 -11.96
N ILE A 121 -18.17 -1.22 -10.95
CA ILE A 121 -18.33 0.06 -10.22
C ILE A 121 -17.24 0.25 -9.15
N LYS A 122 -16.69 -0.84 -8.58
CA LYS A 122 -15.66 -0.76 -7.53
C LYS A 122 -14.25 -0.51 -8.06
N VAL A 123 -13.96 -0.97 -9.29
CA VAL A 123 -12.64 -0.78 -9.92
C VAL A 123 -12.49 0.62 -10.54
N SER A 124 -13.59 1.27 -10.97
CA SER A 124 -13.51 2.67 -11.44
C SER A 124 -13.34 3.67 -10.29
N PHE A 125 -13.86 3.34 -9.08
CA PHE A 125 -13.71 4.18 -7.89
C PHE A 125 -12.29 4.13 -7.31
N PHE A 126 -11.60 2.99 -7.42
CA PHE A 126 -10.22 2.84 -6.94
C PHE A 126 -9.17 3.48 -7.88
N ARG A 127 -9.54 3.78 -9.12
CA ARG A 127 -8.65 4.37 -10.14
C ARG A 127 -8.41 5.88 -9.98
N ARG A 128 -9.14 6.58 -9.09
CA ARG A 128 -9.10 8.05 -9.00
C ARG A 128 -8.48 8.65 -7.73
N ARG A 129 -7.96 7.86 -6.79
CA ARG A 129 -7.44 8.45 -5.54
C ARG A 129 -6.30 7.69 -4.89
N MET A 130 -5.25 7.32 -5.62
CA MET A 130 -3.94 6.93 -5.02
C MET A 130 -2.78 7.13 -6.02
N SER A 131 -2.58 8.35 -6.51
CA SER A 131 -1.31 8.73 -7.17
C SER A 131 -0.30 9.38 -6.22
N GLY A 132 -0.74 9.94 -5.08
CA GLY A 132 0.15 10.73 -4.21
C GLY A 132 0.98 9.98 -3.17
N PHE A 133 0.83 8.65 -3.01
CA PHE A 133 1.55 7.93 -1.95
C PHE A 133 3.01 7.58 -2.33
N LEU A 134 3.34 7.55 -3.62
CA LEU A 134 4.68 7.16 -4.09
C LEU A 134 5.47 8.30 -4.72
N ASP A 135 4.88 9.48 -4.94
CA ASP A 135 5.59 10.65 -5.47
C ASP A 135 6.42 11.40 -4.40
N GLY A 136 6.32 11.02 -3.12
CA GLY A 136 6.99 11.68 -1.99
C GLY A 136 8.34 11.10 -1.55
N ILE A 137 8.83 10.01 -2.16
CA ILE A 137 10.17 9.47 -1.82
C ILE A 137 11.19 10.03 -2.83
N ARG A 138 11.48 11.33 -2.71
CA ARG A 138 12.72 11.92 -3.21
C ARG A 138 13.76 11.88 -2.08
N CYS A 139 14.37 10.72 -1.86
CA CYS A 139 15.61 10.66 -1.09
C CYS A 139 16.77 11.09 -1.99
N GLY A 140 17.14 12.36 -1.89
CA GLY A 140 18.40 12.85 -2.41
C GLY A 140 18.28 14.13 -3.22
N ASP A 141 17.93 15.23 -2.56
CA ASP A 141 18.47 16.55 -2.90
C ASP A 141 18.81 17.22 -1.56
N CYS A 142 20.11 17.30 -1.26
CA CYS A 142 20.62 18.12 -0.15
C CYS A 142 20.55 19.59 -0.58
N GLU A 143 19.35 20.16 -0.61
CA GLU A 143 19.17 21.61 -0.59
C GLU A 143 18.70 22.01 0.80
N CYS A 144 19.52 22.83 1.47
CA CYS A 144 19.26 23.39 2.78
C CYS A 144 18.19 24.49 2.69
N ASN A 145 16.96 24.14 2.33
CA ASN A 145 15.79 24.96 2.55
C ASN A 145 14.76 24.12 3.33
N VAL A 146 14.69 24.36 4.64
CA VAL A 146 13.90 23.56 5.58
C VAL A 146 12.43 23.90 5.40
N ASP A 147 11.75 23.18 4.50
CA ASP A 147 10.30 23.22 4.39
C ASP A 147 9.70 22.38 5.53
N TRP A 148 9.35 23.05 6.64
CA TRP A 148 8.86 22.43 7.87
C TRP A 148 7.52 21.68 7.67
N GLY A 149 6.74 22.05 6.64
CA GLY A 149 5.46 21.42 6.29
C GLY A 149 5.63 19.99 5.75
N GLU A 150 6.49 19.79 4.76
CA GLU A 150 6.75 18.46 4.17
C GLU A 150 7.39 17.51 5.19
N ARG A 151 8.35 18.01 6.00
CA ARG A 151 8.96 17.22 7.08
C ARG A 151 7.92 16.75 8.10
N ARG A 152 6.96 17.61 8.48
CA ARG A 152 5.89 17.24 9.42
C ARG A 152 4.99 16.17 8.84
N ASN A 153 4.64 16.25 7.56
CA ASN A 153 3.80 15.26 6.89
C ASN A 153 4.49 13.89 6.79
N ALA A 154 5.78 13.87 6.46
CA ALA A 154 6.60 12.66 6.46
C ALA A 154 6.70 12.05 7.86
N ILE A 155 7.01 12.86 8.88
CA ILE A 155 7.10 12.37 10.27
C ILE A 155 5.74 11.86 10.77
N ALA A 156 4.64 12.57 10.50
CA ALA A 156 3.31 12.16 10.91
C ALA A 156 2.86 10.84 10.25
N SER A 157 3.16 10.66 8.97
CA SER A 157 2.85 9.42 8.25
C SER A 157 3.68 8.22 8.73
N VAL A 158 4.99 8.42 8.97
CA VAL A 158 5.87 7.39 9.54
C VAL A 158 5.45 7.03 10.96
N ALA A 159 5.20 8.02 11.82
CA ALA A 159 4.77 7.80 13.20
C ALA A 159 3.43 7.04 13.26
N ALA A 160 2.46 7.43 12.44
CA ALA A 160 1.19 6.73 12.34
C ALA A 160 1.33 5.28 11.83
N GLY A 161 2.19 5.06 10.84
CA GLY A 161 2.47 3.73 10.30
C GLY A 161 3.13 2.81 11.33
N VAL A 162 4.09 3.33 12.10
CA VAL A 162 4.74 2.61 13.21
C VAL A 162 3.71 2.22 14.28
N LEU A 163 2.85 3.17 14.70
CA LEU A 163 1.80 2.90 15.69
C LEU A 163 0.81 1.83 15.22
N PHE A 164 0.36 1.92 13.96
CA PHE A 164 -0.53 0.92 13.37
C PHE A 164 0.12 -0.46 13.31
N PHE A 165 1.38 -0.54 12.89
CA PHE A 165 2.14 -1.78 12.84
C PHE A 165 2.34 -2.37 14.24
N THR A 166 2.72 -1.57 15.24
CA THR A 166 2.88 -2.04 16.62
C THR A 166 1.59 -2.59 17.19
N GLY A 167 0.43 -2.00 16.87
CA GLY A 167 -0.87 -2.52 17.31
C GLY A 167 -1.14 -3.93 16.77
N TRP A 168 -0.94 -4.15 15.48
CA TRP A 168 -1.10 -5.47 14.87
C TRP A 168 -0.02 -6.47 15.26
N TRP A 169 1.20 -6.00 15.53
CA TRP A 169 2.28 -6.85 16.02
C TRP A 169 1.96 -7.47 17.38
N ILE A 170 1.47 -6.65 18.33
CA ILE A 170 1.13 -7.10 19.69
C ILE A 170 0.03 -8.17 19.68
N ILE A 171 -1.00 -8.04 18.84
CA ILE A 171 -2.07 -9.04 18.79
C ILE A 171 -1.61 -10.34 18.12
N ILE A 172 -0.70 -10.27 17.14
CA ILE A 172 -0.13 -11.47 16.49
C ILE A 172 0.72 -12.23 17.49
N ASP A 173 1.55 -11.54 18.27
CA ASP A 173 2.34 -12.15 19.35
C ASP A 173 1.43 -12.86 20.38
N ALA A 174 0.37 -12.18 20.82
CA ALA A 174 -0.61 -12.77 21.73
C ALA A 174 -1.33 -13.99 21.13
N ALA A 175 -1.73 -13.93 19.85
CA ALA A 175 -2.41 -15.04 19.18
C ALA A 175 -1.52 -16.27 18.99
N VAL A 176 -0.21 -16.08 18.78
CA VAL A 176 0.76 -17.18 18.69
C VAL A 176 0.99 -17.82 20.06
N LYS A 177 1.03 -17.03 21.13
CA LYS A 177 1.26 -17.52 22.50
C LYS A 177 0.04 -18.25 23.08
N TYR A 178 -1.17 -17.83 22.72
CA TYR A 178 -2.44 -18.37 23.24
C TYR A 178 -3.33 -18.89 22.10
N PRO A 179 -3.00 -20.05 21.49
CA PRO A 179 -3.72 -20.58 20.33
C PRO A 179 -5.06 -21.24 20.70
N SER A 180 -5.35 -21.45 21.98
CA SER A 180 -6.53 -22.19 22.44
C SER A 180 -7.74 -21.27 22.67
N GLU A 181 -8.93 -21.70 22.23
CA GLU A 181 -10.21 -20.98 22.41
C GLU A 181 -10.55 -20.70 23.88
N GLY A 182 -10.05 -21.51 24.82
CA GLY A 182 -10.30 -21.32 26.25
C GLY A 182 -9.54 -20.13 26.86
N GLU A 183 -8.39 -19.80 26.28
CA GLU A 183 -7.52 -18.71 26.72
C GLU A 183 -7.85 -17.42 25.96
N MET A 184 -8.03 -17.51 24.63
CA MET A 184 -8.40 -16.39 23.78
C MET A 184 -9.51 -16.78 22.80
N HIS A 185 -10.69 -16.19 22.98
CA HIS A 185 -11.77 -16.37 22.01
C HIS A 185 -11.46 -15.65 20.70
N HIS A 186 -11.57 -16.36 19.58
CA HIS A 186 -11.33 -15.80 18.24
C HIS A 186 -12.23 -14.60 17.92
N ALA A 187 -13.40 -14.51 18.58
CA ALA A 187 -14.31 -13.37 18.46
C ALA A 187 -13.67 -12.04 18.89
N TYR A 188 -12.70 -12.04 19.82
CA TYR A 188 -12.09 -10.80 20.31
C TYR A 188 -11.23 -10.08 19.28
N HIS A 189 -10.76 -10.76 18.23
CA HIS A 189 -10.06 -10.13 17.11
C HIS A 189 -10.93 -9.17 16.30
N THR A 190 -12.26 -9.33 16.34
CA THR A 190 -13.19 -8.45 15.63
C THR A 190 -13.04 -6.99 16.06
N CYS A 191 -12.73 -6.74 17.33
CA CYS A 191 -12.53 -5.40 17.87
C CYS A 191 -11.42 -4.64 17.13
N GLY A 192 -10.25 -5.26 16.97
CA GLY A 192 -9.11 -4.68 16.25
C GLY A 192 -9.37 -4.50 14.75
N VAL A 193 -10.18 -5.37 14.14
CA VAL A 193 -10.62 -5.21 12.73
C VAL A 193 -11.52 -3.99 12.58
N ILE A 194 -12.49 -3.79 13.48
CA ILE A 194 -13.35 -2.60 13.48
C ILE A 194 -12.53 -1.32 13.70
N ALA A 195 -11.55 -1.33 14.60
CA ALA A 195 -10.64 -0.20 14.77
C ALA A 195 -9.85 0.14 13.50
N THR A 196 -9.43 -0.89 12.74
CA THR A 196 -8.72 -0.70 11.46
C THR A 196 -9.64 -0.13 10.38
N LEU A 197 -10.90 -0.57 10.31
CA LEU A 197 -11.90 0.03 9.42
C LEU A 197 -12.13 1.50 9.77
N ALA A 198 -12.26 1.81 11.07
CA ALA A 198 -12.39 3.18 11.54
C ALA A 198 -11.17 4.05 11.18
N PHE A 199 -9.95 3.52 11.34
CA PHE A 199 -8.70 4.16 10.92
C PHE A 199 -8.74 4.53 9.43
N LEU A 200 -9.12 3.60 8.56
CA LEU A 200 -9.22 3.86 7.13
C LEU A 200 -10.32 4.87 6.80
N MET A 201 -11.48 4.79 7.45
CA MET A 201 -12.59 5.72 7.24
C MET A 201 -12.23 7.16 7.62
N ILE A 202 -11.61 7.37 8.78
CA ILE A 202 -11.19 8.69 9.26
C ILE A 202 -10.13 9.30 8.34
N ASN A 203 -9.17 8.47 7.90
CA ASN A 203 -8.03 8.94 7.12
C ASN A 203 -8.29 9.06 5.62
N ALA A 204 -9.36 8.44 5.09
CA ALA A 204 -9.81 8.56 3.70
C ALA A 204 -10.45 9.92 3.38
N VAL A 205 -10.93 10.65 4.39
CA VAL A 205 -11.49 12.00 4.24
C VAL A 205 -10.36 13.01 4.43
N SER A 206 -10.09 13.83 3.41
CA SER A 206 -9.11 14.93 3.48
C SER A 206 -9.61 16.06 4.40
N ASN A 207 -8.69 16.75 5.07
CA ASN A 207 -9.04 17.86 5.98
C ASN A 207 -9.70 19.04 5.25
N GLY A 208 -9.33 19.31 3.99
CA GLY A 208 -9.98 20.33 3.15
C GLY A 208 -11.46 20.06 2.85
N GLN A 209 -11.86 18.78 2.76
CA GLN A 209 -13.27 18.40 2.56
C GLN A 209 -14.12 18.61 3.81
N VAL A 210 -13.50 18.65 5.01
CA VAL A 210 -14.20 18.91 6.28
C VAL A 210 -14.38 20.40 6.51
N ARG A 211 -13.37 21.21 6.14
CA ARG A 211 -13.38 22.68 6.24
C ARG A 211 -14.35 23.35 5.26
N GLY A 212 -14.62 22.71 4.13
CA GLY A 212 -15.55 23.22 3.12
C GLY A 212 -14.87 24.02 2.01
N ASP A 213 -13.53 23.99 1.93
CA ASP A 213 -12.73 24.73 0.93
C ASP A 213 -12.70 24.04 -0.45
N SER A 214 -13.47 22.96 -0.64
CA SER A 214 -13.52 22.20 -1.89
C SER A 214 -14.55 22.78 -2.86
N TYR A 215 -14.10 23.30 -4.00
CA TYR A 215 -14.93 23.89 -5.07
C TYR A 215 -15.79 22.87 -5.85
N SER A 216 -15.62 21.57 -5.63
CA SER A 216 -16.43 20.53 -6.31
C SER A 216 -17.43 19.88 -5.38
N ASP A 217 -18.72 20.07 -5.63
CA ASP A 217 -19.79 19.25 -5.07
C ASP A 217 -19.73 17.85 -5.69
N GLY A 218 -19.06 16.91 -5.02
CA GLY A 218 -19.18 15.48 -5.33
C GLY A 218 -20.56 14.95 -4.94
N CYS A 219 -20.93 13.75 -5.41
CA CYS A 219 -22.27 13.16 -5.22
C CYS A 219 -22.77 13.03 -3.76
N ILE A 220 -21.90 13.13 -2.76
CA ILE A 220 -22.22 12.98 -1.33
C ILE A 220 -22.09 14.34 -0.57
N GLY A 221 -21.66 15.40 -1.27
CA GLY A 221 -21.53 16.75 -0.74
C GLY A 221 -20.59 16.86 0.47
N GLN A 222 -20.51 18.07 1.04
CA GLN A 222 -19.75 18.35 2.26
C GLN A 222 -20.39 17.67 3.50
N THR A 223 -21.72 17.63 3.55
CA THR A 223 -22.48 17.00 4.63
C THR A 223 -22.18 15.52 4.75
N GLY A 224 -22.12 14.79 3.64
CA GLY A 224 -21.85 13.35 3.69
C GLY A 224 -20.39 13.01 4.02
N ALA A 225 -19.42 13.88 3.68
CA ALA A 225 -18.04 13.73 4.17
C ALA A 225 -17.96 13.87 5.71
N ARG A 226 -18.75 14.78 6.30
CA ARG A 226 -18.85 14.94 7.76
C ARG A 226 -19.55 13.75 8.43
N VAL A 227 -20.64 13.25 7.83
CA VAL A 227 -21.32 12.04 8.33
C VAL A 227 -20.40 10.82 8.26
N TRP A 228 -19.66 10.64 7.16
CA TRP A 228 -18.69 9.56 7.02
C TRP A 228 -17.58 9.64 8.08
N LEU A 229 -17.03 10.85 8.28
CA LEU A 229 -16.02 11.10 9.31
C LEU A 229 -16.58 10.81 10.72
N PHE A 230 -17.81 11.23 11.01
CA PHE A 230 -18.49 11.00 12.28
C PHE A 230 -18.69 9.51 12.56
N ILE A 231 -19.17 8.74 11.57
CA ILE A 231 -19.28 7.28 11.69
C ILE A 231 -17.91 6.65 11.95
N GLY A 232 -16.86 7.12 11.26
CA GLY A 232 -15.48 6.68 11.50
C GLY A 232 -15.05 6.88 12.96
N PHE A 233 -15.28 8.08 13.52
CA PHE A 233 -14.97 8.35 14.93
C PHE A 233 -15.82 7.52 15.90
N MET A 234 -17.11 7.33 15.63
CA MET A 234 -17.98 6.48 16.45
C MET A 234 -17.47 5.04 16.51
N LEU A 235 -17.07 4.47 15.37
CA LEU A 235 -16.49 3.12 15.31
C LEU A 235 -15.16 3.06 16.06
N ALA A 236 -14.33 4.10 15.96
CA ALA A 236 -13.04 4.16 16.64
C ALA A 236 -13.21 4.17 18.17
N PHE A 237 -14.05 5.05 18.72
CA PHE A 237 -14.36 5.08 20.15
C PHE A 237 -15.09 3.82 20.62
N GLY A 238 -16.03 3.31 19.82
CA GLY A 238 -16.74 2.07 20.11
C GLY A 238 -15.80 0.88 20.24
N SER A 239 -14.82 0.76 19.35
CA SER A 239 -13.78 -0.28 19.44
C SER A 239 -12.90 -0.13 20.69
N LEU A 240 -12.51 1.10 21.06
CA LEU A 240 -11.70 1.34 22.25
C LEU A 240 -12.46 0.98 23.53
N ILE A 241 -13.73 1.39 23.64
CA ILE A 241 -14.59 1.05 24.78
C ILE A 241 -14.84 -0.46 24.86
N ALA A 242 -15.11 -1.10 23.72
CA ALA A 242 -15.30 -2.56 23.65
C ALA A 242 -14.03 -3.31 24.09
N SER A 243 -12.84 -2.86 23.67
CA SER A 243 -11.57 -3.46 24.09
C SER A 243 -11.33 -3.32 25.60
N MET A 244 -11.72 -2.19 26.18
CA MET A 244 -11.67 -1.94 27.62
C MET A 244 -12.61 -2.89 28.37
N TRP A 245 -13.81 -3.10 27.86
CA TRP A 245 -14.77 -4.07 28.41
C TRP A 245 -14.23 -5.49 28.34
N ILE A 246 -13.61 -5.90 27.21
CA ILE A 246 -13.03 -7.23 27.06
C ILE A 246 -11.91 -7.45 28.09
N LEU A 247 -11.02 -6.46 28.29
CA LEU A 247 -9.96 -6.54 29.29
C LEU A 247 -10.52 -6.76 30.70
N PHE A 248 -11.42 -5.89 31.17
CA PHE A 248 -11.91 -5.98 32.54
C PHE A 248 -12.95 -7.08 32.74
N GLY A 249 -13.95 -7.15 31.88
CA GLY A 249 -15.05 -8.11 31.97
C GLY A 249 -14.66 -9.54 31.58
N GLY A 250 -13.75 -9.71 30.62
CA GLY A 250 -13.32 -11.02 30.14
C GLY A 250 -12.14 -11.63 30.90
N PHE A 251 -11.21 -10.81 31.40
CA PHE A 251 -9.96 -11.31 31.98
C PHE A 251 -9.75 -10.91 33.45
N VAL A 252 -10.00 -9.65 33.83
CA VAL A 252 -9.71 -9.16 35.20
C VAL A 252 -10.75 -9.60 36.23
N VAL A 253 -12.05 -9.43 35.93
CA VAL A 253 -13.15 -9.78 36.85
C VAL A 253 -13.23 -11.29 37.10
N PRO A 254 -13.14 -12.17 36.07
CA PRO A 254 -13.17 -13.61 36.27
C PRO A 254 -11.90 -14.19 36.90
N LYS A 255 -10.86 -13.37 37.14
CA LYS A 255 -9.55 -13.78 37.67
C LYS A 255 -8.93 -14.95 36.89
N LYS A 256 -8.92 -14.86 35.55
CA LYS A 256 -8.19 -15.83 34.71
C LYS A 256 -6.69 -15.76 35.02
N GLN A 257 -5.99 -16.90 34.93
CA GLN A 257 -4.55 -16.98 35.24
C GLN A 257 -3.70 -16.12 34.29
N ASP A 258 -4.11 -16.00 33.03
CA ASP A 258 -3.44 -15.18 32.02
C ASP A 258 -4.28 -13.96 31.62
N VAL A 259 -3.85 -12.77 32.06
CA VAL A 259 -4.49 -11.47 31.74
C VAL A 259 -3.90 -10.83 30.48
N TYR A 260 -2.75 -11.34 30.01
CA TYR A 260 -2.01 -10.78 28.88
C TYR A 260 -2.83 -10.63 27.58
N PRO A 261 -3.67 -11.61 27.15
CA PRO A 261 -4.45 -11.46 25.92
C PRO A 261 -5.41 -10.26 25.96
N GLY A 262 -6.05 -10.02 27.10
CA GLY A 262 -6.91 -8.85 27.29
C GLY A 262 -6.15 -7.53 27.18
N ILE A 263 -4.93 -7.48 27.73
CA ILE A 263 -4.05 -6.32 27.67
C ILE A 263 -3.61 -6.07 26.21
N ALA A 264 -3.26 -7.13 25.49
CA ALA A 264 -2.86 -7.06 24.08
C ALA A 264 -3.99 -6.49 23.20
N ILE A 265 -5.24 -6.94 23.39
CA ILE A 265 -6.41 -6.43 22.64
C ILE A 265 -6.64 -4.95 22.93
N PHE A 266 -6.53 -4.53 24.19
CA PHE A 266 -6.66 -3.11 24.56
C PHE A 266 -5.58 -2.25 23.89
N PHE A 267 -4.31 -2.64 24.01
CA PHE A 267 -3.20 -1.90 23.40
C PHE A 267 -3.26 -1.88 21.87
N GLN A 268 -3.70 -2.97 21.22
CA GLN A 268 -3.95 -2.98 19.79
C GLN A 268 -4.91 -1.86 19.38
N ASN A 269 -6.07 -1.78 20.04
CA ASN A 269 -7.09 -0.77 19.71
C ASN A 269 -6.60 0.65 20.04
N ALA A 270 -5.89 0.83 21.16
CA ALA A 270 -5.30 2.11 21.54
C ALA A 270 -4.27 2.59 20.51
N PHE A 271 -3.34 1.75 20.09
CA PHE A 271 -2.31 2.13 19.12
C PHE A 271 -2.90 2.42 17.73
N ILE A 272 -3.88 1.65 17.27
CA ILE A 272 -4.58 1.92 16.00
C ILE A 272 -5.35 3.24 16.09
N PHE A 273 -6.02 3.51 17.21
CA PHE A 273 -6.75 4.76 17.46
C PHE A 273 -5.80 5.97 17.42
N PHE A 274 -4.73 5.95 18.23
CA PHE A 274 -3.77 7.05 18.28
C PHE A 274 -3.00 7.21 16.97
N GLY A 275 -2.63 6.12 16.30
CA GLY A 275 -2.04 6.18 14.96
C GLY A 275 -2.98 6.85 13.95
N GLY A 276 -4.28 6.59 14.06
CA GLY A 276 -5.32 7.26 13.27
C GLY A 276 -5.39 8.77 13.52
N LEU A 277 -5.37 9.19 14.78
CA LEU A 277 -5.36 10.61 15.14
C LEU A 277 -4.08 11.32 14.69
N VAL A 278 -2.93 10.68 14.87
CA VAL A 278 -1.62 11.21 14.42
C VAL A 278 -1.61 11.40 12.91
N PHE A 279 -2.13 10.45 12.13
CA PHE A 279 -2.21 10.59 10.67
C PHE A 279 -3.22 11.65 10.22
N LYS A 280 -4.34 11.78 10.96
CA LYS A 280 -5.42 12.72 10.63
C LYS A 280 -5.04 14.17 10.94
N PHE A 281 -4.50 14.42 12.12
CA PHE A 281 -4.17 15.76 12.61
C PHE A 281 -2.71 16.17 12.40
N GLY A 282 -1.80 15.21 12.26
CA GLY A 282 -0.38 15.48 12.01
C GLY A 282 -0.09 15.93 10.59
N ARG A 283 -0.94 15.59 9.61
CA ARG A 283 -0.77 16.05 8.23
C ARG A 283 -1.34 17.46 8.06
N THR A 284 -0.56 18.37 7.49
CA THR A 284 -1.09 19.58 6.85
C THR A 284 -1.29 19.34 5.37
N GLU A 285 -2.50 19.58 4.92
CA GLU A 285 -2.81 19.71 3.50
C GLU A 285 -2.57 21.19 3.18
N ASP A 286 -1.38 21.52 2.66
CA ASP A 286 -1.14 22.85 2.14
C ASP A 286 -2.06 23.05 0.94
N LEU A 287 -3.05 23.94 1.13
CA LEU A 287 -3.85 24.44 0.03
C LEU A 287 -2.88 25.23 -0.85
N TRP A 288 -2.58 24.71 -2.04
CA TRP A 288 -1.95 25.50 -3.09
C TRP A 288 -2.85 26.71 -3.35
N GLN A 289 -2.55 27.84 -2.70
CA GLN A 289 -3.03 29.16 -3.09
C GLN A 289 -2.11 29.72 -4.18
#